data_AF-A0A538TJ68-F1
#
_entry.id   AF-A0A538TJ68-F1
#
_cell.length_a   1.000
_cell.length_b   1.000
_cell.length_c   1.000
_cell.angle_alpha   90.00
_cell.angle_beta   90.00
_cell.angle_gamma   90.00
#
_symmetry.space_group_name_H-M   'P 1'
#
loop_
_entity.id
_entity.type
_entity.pdbx_description
1 polymer ?
#
loop_
_entity_poly.entity_id
_entity_poly.type
_entity_poly.pdbx_seq_one_letter_code
_entity_poly.pdbx_strand_id
1 'polypeptide(L)'
;YLVCNADESEPGTFKDRELMEKNPHLMIEGMVLSAFAFGANTGYIYLRGEFEYIQRILDRAIEEARAAGLVGDSVAGSSFRFQLHTHLGAGAYICGEETALLSSLEGYRGQPRLKPPFPAVEGLYACPTIVNNVETLMNVPHILRHGAQWFRQWGTEKSPGTKVFSVSGPVRRPGNVEVPMGLPLSRLLDEHCGGMREGFRVKAVIPGGSSVPLLPASMLDTGLDFESMAAAGTLLGSGGVIVIDDQTCIVDALYNITRFYEHESCGKCTPCREGTYWMSEIFERLESGHGRERDIDLLADISDNILGKSFCALGDAAAMPVLGAIKHFREEFEYHVRMKRCMVNRRRAEIAERAAETVGA
;
A
#
# COMPACT_ATOMS: atom_id res chain seq x y z
N TYR A 1 -19.42 14.74 -3.33
CA TYR A 1 -18.37 14.42 -4.31
C TYR A 1 -18.05 12.93 -4.30
N LEU A 2 -17.53 12.41 -5.40
CA LEU A 2 -16.85 11.11 -5.43
C LEU A 2 -15.36 11.36 -5.64
N VAL A 3 -14.49 10.71 -4.89
CA VAL A 3 -13.05 10.81 -5.12
C VAL A 3 -12.49 9.40 -5.33
N CYS A 4 -11.85 9.19 -6.48
CA CYS A 4 -11.06 8.01 -6.74
C CYS A 4 -9.66 8.24 -6.16
N ASN A 5 -9.29 7.41 -5.18
CA ASN A 5 -7.94 7.35 -4.65
C ASN A 5 -7.06 6.52 -5.59
N ALA A 6 -6.32 7.23 -6.45
CA ALA A 6 -5.31 6.71 -7.37
C ALA A 6 -3.89 7.10 -6.94
N ASP A 7 -3.70 7.47 -5.66
CA ASP A 7 -2.40 7.70 -5.05
C ASP A 7 -1.81 6.37 -4.53
N GLU A 8 -1.38 5.54 -5.48
CA GLU A 8 -0.74 4.26 -5.19
C GLU A 8 0.73 4.46 -4.80
N SER A 9 0.95 4.83 -3.55
CA SER A 9 2.28 5.14 -3.02
C SER A 9 2.80 4.12 -2.01
N GLU A 10 2.02 3.09 -1.66
CA GLU A 10 2.46 2.03 -0.75
C GLU A 10 3.51 1.11 -1.40
N PRO A 11 4.70 0.94 -0.80
CA PRO A 11 5.73 0.04 -1.30
C PRO A 11 5.18 -1.39 -1.50
N GLY A 12 5.56 -1.99 -2.63
CA GLY A 12 5.07 -3.31 -3.05
C GLY A 12 3.74 -3.28 -3.82
N THR A 13 3.05 -2.14 -3.88
CA THR A 13 1.77 -1.99 -4.58
C THR A 13 1.97 -1.30 -5.94
N PHE A 14 1.49 -1.93 -7.01
CA PHE A 14 1.59 -1.39 -8.38
C PHE A 14 0.46 -1.90 -9.30
N LYS A 15 -0.69 -2.25 -8.71
CA LYS A 15 -1.89 -2.75 -9.38
C LYS A 15 -2.70 -1.62 -10.02
N ASP A 16 -2.87 -0.50 -9.32
CA ASP A 16 -3.74 0.60 -9.73
C ASP A 16 -3.15 1.31 -10.95
N ARG A 17 -1.82 1.44 -11.00
CA ARG A 17 -1.08 1.89 -12.19
C ARG A 17 -1.49 1.11 -13.44
N GLU A 18 -1.42 -0.21 -13.38
CA GLU A 18 -1.69 -1.06 -14.55
C GLU A 18 -3.18 -1.03 -14.92
N LEU A 19 -4.06 -1.05 -13.92
CA LEU A 19 -5.50 -0.93 -14.11
C LEU A 19 -5.87 0.37 -14.85
N MET A 20 -5.34 1.51 -14.43
CA MET A 20 -5.57 2.81 -15.07
C MET A 20 -4.91 2.89 -16.46
N GLU A 21 -3.71 2.34 -16.62
CA GLU A 21 -2.99 2.37 -17.89
C GLU A 21 -3.69 1.53 -18.97
N LYS A 22 -4.14 0.33 -18.60
CA LYS A 22 -4.66 -0.67 -19.55
C LYS A 22 -6.16 -0.58 -19.76
N ASN A 23 -6.93 -0.16 -18.77
CA ASN A 23 -8.39 -0.13 -18.85
C ASN A 23 -9.01 1.11 -18.20
N PRO A 24 -8.66 2.33 -18.67
CA PRO A 24 -9.16 3.58 -18.08
C PRO A 24 -10.68 3.73 -18.19
N HIS A 25 -11.29 3.23 -19.27
CA HIS A 25 -12.74 3.31 -19.49
C HIS A 25 -13.55 2.48 -18.50
N LEU A 26 -13.05 1.30 -18.09
CA LEU A 26 -13.71 0.51 -17.05
C LEU A 26 -13.70 1.22 -15.69
N MET A 27 -12.60 1.91 -15.37
CA MET A 27 -12.54 2.75 -14.17
C MET A 27 -13.55 3.91 -14.24
N ILE A 28 -13.63 4.60 -15.39
CA ILE A 28 -14.58 5.70 -15.61
C ILE A 28 -16.02 5.18 -15.49
N GLU A 29 -16.36 4.03 -16.10
CA GLU A 29 -17.67 3.38 -15.97
C GLU A 29 -17.99 3.11 -14.49
N GLY A 30 -17.03 2.57 -13.73
CA GLY A 30 -17.16 2.34 -12.29
C GLY A 30 -17.44 3.61 -11.48
N MET A 31 -16.75 4.70 -11.80
CA MET A 31 -16.98 6.00 -11.17
C MET A 31 -18.34 6.59 -11.50
N VAL A 32 -18.78 6.51 -12.77
CA VAL A 32 -20.11 6.99 -13.18
C VAL A 32 -21.22 6.23 -12.44
N LEU A 33 -21.13 4.90 -12.39
CA LEU A 33 -22.12 4.05 -11.71
C LEU A 33 -22.16 4.31 -10.20
N SER A 34 -20.98 4.46 -9.57
CA SER A 34 -20.87 4.76 -8.14
C SER A 34 -21.41 6.17 -7.82
N ALA A 35 -21.08 7.15 -8.66
CA ALA A 35 -21.57 8.52 -8.51
C ALA A 35 -23.10 8.61 -8.64
N PHE A 36 -23.68 7.85 -9.56
CA PHE A 36 -25.14 7.72 -9.68
C PHE A 36 -25.77 7.17 -8.39
N ALA A 37 -25.20 6.10 -7.83
CA ALA A 37 -25.68 5.49 -6.60
C ALA A 37 -25.60 6.43 -5.38
N PHE A 38 -24.55 7.24 -5.28
CA PHE A 38 -24.35 8.18 -4.18
C PHE A 38 -25.03 9.54 -4.39
N GLY A 39 -25.53 9.83 -5.59
CA GLY A 39 -26.03 11.16 -5.95
C GLY A 39 -24.92 12.21 -6.08
N ALA A 40 -23.70 11.82 -6.43
CA ALA A 40 -22.58 12.74 -6.64
C ALA A 40 -22.57 13.29 -8.07
N ASN A 41 -22.52 14.62 -8.22
CA ASN A 41 -22.48 15.28 -9.54
C ASN A 41 -21.07 15.60 -10.04
N THR A 42 -20.05 15.43 -9.19
CA THR A 42 -18.66 15.74 -9.51
C THR A 42 -17.75 14.70 -8.88
N GLY A 43 -16.84 14.19 -9.71
CA GLY A 43 -15.82 13.21 -9.38
C GLY A 43 -14.40 13.78 -9.58
N TYR A 44 -13.49 13.39 -8.70
CA TYR A 44 -12.06 13.66 -8.85
C TYR A 44 -11.27 12.35 -8.85
N ILE A 45 -10.29 12.23 -9.73
CA ILE A 45 -9.28 11.15 -9.71
C ILE A 45 -8.00 11.76 -9.18
N TYR A 46 -7.68 11.48 -7.91
CA TYR A 46 -6.48 11.98 -7.27
C TYR A 46 -5.34 11.01 -7.51
N LEU A 47 -4.39 11.41 -8.36
CA LEU A 47 -3.25 10.62 -8.80
C LEU A 47 -2.00 10.98 -7.99
N ARG A 48 -1.11 10.02 -7.77
CA ARG A 48 0.24 10.34 -7.28
C ARG A 48 1.02 11.21 -8.28
N GLY A 49 1.94 12.03 -7.78
CA GLY A 49 2.69 12.99 -8.60
C GLY A 49 3.52 12.34 -9.71
N GLU A 50 3.98 11.10 -9.49
CA GLU A 50 4.79 10.35 -10.45
C GLU A 50 3.98 9.80 -11.64
N PHE A 51 2.64 9.89 -11.60
CA PHE A 51 1.73 9.32 -12.59
C PHE A 51 1.26 10.32 -13.65
N GLU A 52 2.07 11.33 -13.97
CA GLU A 52 1.76 12.31 -15.03
C GLU A 52 1.42 11.65 -16.38
N TYR A 53 2.09 10.54 -16.73
CA TYR A 53 1.77 9.81 -17.97
C TYR A 53 0.42 9.08 -17.91
N ILE A 54 0.02 8.59 -16.74
CA ILE A 54 -1.30 7.98 -16.51
C ILE A 54 -2.37 9.05 -16.55
N GLN A 55 -2.12 10.24 -15.98
CA GLN A 55 -3.03 11.38 -16.06
C GLN A 55 -3.37 11.68 -17.53
N ARG A 56 -2.38 11.75 -18.42
CA ARG A 56 -2.62 11.98 -19.85
C ARG A 56 -3.49 10.90 -20.50
N ILE A 57 -3.35 9.64 -20.08
CA ILE A 57 -4.20 8.54 -20.56
C ILE A 57 -5.64 8.72 -20.07
N LEU A 58 -5.82 9.04 -18.79
CA LEU A 58 -7.12 9.25 -18.17
C LEU A 58 -7.83 10.49 -18.72
N ASP A 59 -7.14 11.60 -18.89
CA ASP A 59 -7.71 12.82 -19.48
C ASP A 59 -8.26 12.54 -20.88
N ARG A 60 -7.50 11.84 -21.71
CA ARG A 60 -7.98 11.42 -23.04
C ARG A 60 -9.20 10.51 -22.93
N ALA A 61 -9.19 9.52 -22.04
CA ALA A 61 -10.33 8.61 -21.86
C ALA A 61 -11.58 9.36 -21.32
N ILE A 62 -11.40 10.36 -20.46
CA ILE A 62 -12.48 11.24 -19.97
C ILE A 62 -13.07 12.06 -21.12
N GLU A 63 -12.23 12.64 -21.99
CA GLU A 63 -12.73 13.36 -23.18
C GLU A 63 -13.47 12.43 -24.15
N GLU A 64 -12.97 11.22 -24.39
CA GLU A 64 -13.66 10.20 -25.18
C GLU A 64 -15.02 9.84 -24.56
N ALA A 65 -15.08 9.62 -23.25
CA ALA A 65 -16.33 9.33 -22.53
C ALA A 65 -17.30 10.53 -22.57
N ARG A 66 -16.79 11.76 -22.51
CA ARG A 66 -17.59 12.98 -22.65
C ARG A 66 -18.16 13.12 -24.06
N ALA A 67 -17.34 12.88 -25.09
CA ALA A 67 -17.78 12.89 -26.49
C ALA A 67 -18.84 11.83 -26.79
N ALA A 68 -18.79 10.68 -26.09
CA ALA A 68 -19.78 9.62 -26.15
C ALA A 68 -21.05 9.89 -25.30
N GLY A 69 -21.13 11.00 -24.57
CA GLY A 69 -22.26 11.33 -23.70
C GLY A 69 -22.34 10.43 -22.45
N LEU A 70 -21.24 9.83 -22.02
CA LEU A 70 -21.16 8.98 -20.81
C LEU A 70 -20.66 9.74 -19.57
N VAL A 71 -20.13 10.95 -19.76
CA VAL A 71 -19.71 11.90 -18.71
C VAL A 71 -20.15 13.30 -19.18
N GLY A 72 -20.61 14.15 -18.27
CA GLY A 72 -21.03 15.53 -18.57
C GLY A 72 -22.38 15.90 -17.97
N ASP A 73 -23.09 16.80 -18.65
CA ASP A 73 -24.36 17.37 -18.17
C ASP A 73 -25.56 16.41 -18.32
N SER A 74 -25.43 15.40 -19.17
CA SER A 74 -26.38 14.29 -19.31
C SER A 74 -25.58 13.02 -19.56
N VAL A 75 -25.71 12.05 -18.65
CA VAL A 75 -25.04 10.75 -18.74
C VAL A 75 -25.99 9.75 -19.38
N ALA A 76 -25.55 9.13 -20.49
CA ALA A 76 -26.28 8.11 -21.24
C ALA A 76 -27.72 8.55 -21.63
N GLY A 77 -27.93 9.84 -21.91
CA GLY A 77 -29.24 10.41 -22.26
C GLY A 77 -30.22 10.54 -21.07
N SER A 78 -29.76 10.32 -19.84
CA SER A 78 -30.55 10.50 -18.63
C SER A 78 -30.49 11.94 -18.10
N SER A 79 -31.28 12.27 -17.08
CA SER A 79 -31.19 13.53 -16.34
C SER A 79 -30.03 13.59 -15.34
N PHE A 80 -29.29 12.49 -15.16
CA PHE A 80 -28.13 12.46 -14.28
C PHE A 80 -26.95 13.19 -14.94
N ARG A 81 -26.31 14.07 -14.17
CA ARG A 81 -25.11 14.80 -14.55
C ARG A 81 -23.93 14.36 -13.69
N PHE A 82 -22.78 14.18 -14.31
CA PHE A 82 -21.55 13.83 -13.64
C PHE A 82 -20.34 14.42 -14.37
N GLN A 83 -19.61 15.31 -13.71
CA GLN A 83 -18.36 15.86 -14.21
C GLN A 83 -17.19 15.12 -13.56
N LEU A 84 -16.18 14.75 -14.35
CA LEU A 84 -15.02 14.00 -13.88
C LEU A 84 -13.73 14.76 -14.22
N HIS A 85 -12.84 14.87 -13.24
CA HIS A 85 -11.59 15.61 -13.35
C HIS A 85 -10.42 14.80 -12.80
N THR A 86 -9.25 14.88 -13.42
CA THR A 86 -8.01 14.40 -12.82
C THR A 86 -7.39 15.49 -11.94
N HIS A 87 -6.68 15.08 -10.90
CA HIS A 87 -5.87 15.94 -10.06
C HIS A 87 -4.56 15.23 -9.75
N LEU A 88 -3.44 15.87 -10.07
CA LEU A 88 -2.11 15.32 -9.84
C LEU A 88 -1.58 15.80 -8.49
N GLY A 89 -1.20 14.86 -7.63
CA GLY A 89 -0.46 15.13 -6.39
C GLY A 89 1.00 15.47 -6.66
N ALA A 90 1.84 15.41 -5.61
CA ALA A 90 3.24 15.85 -5.69
C ALA A 90 4.23 14.92 -4.98
N GLY A 91 3.95 13.61 -4.97
CA GLY A 91 4.84 12.59 -4.42
C GLY A 91 4.86 12.57 -2.89
N ALA A 92 3.74 12.17 -2.27
CA ALA A 92 3.64 12.03 -0.82
C ALA A 92 2.67 10.88 -0.47
N TYR A 93 3.18 9.79 0.09
CA TYR A 93 2.40 8.61 0.47
C TYR A 93 1.26 8.95 1.44
N ILE A 94 1.48 9.89 2.37
CA ILE A 94 0.44 10.33 3.30
C ILE A 94 -0.79 10.92 2.59
N CYS A 95 -0.63 11.47 1.37
CA CYS A 95 -1.77 11.96 0.59
C CYS A 95 -2.66 10.85 0.04
N GLY A 96 -2.25 9.58 0.12
CA GLY A 96 -3.10 8.42 -0.15
C GLY A 96 -4.04 8.07 1.00
N GLU A 97 -3.85 8.63 2.21
CA GLU A 97 -4.80 8.49 3.31
C GLU A 97 -6.08 9.28 3.01
N GLU A 98 -7.24 8.66 3.23
CA GLU A 98 -8.55 9.18 2.84
C GLU A 98 -8.76 10.67 3.13
N THR A 99 -8.48 11.15 4.34
CA THR A 99 -8.74 12.53 4.75
C THR A 99 -7.60 13.50 4.43
N ALA A 100 -6.37 12.99 4.37
CA ALA A 100 -5.22 13.74 3.90
C ALA A 100 -5.33 14.04 2.40
N LEU A 101 -5.83 13.06 1.63
CA LEU A 101 -6.14 13.18 0.21
C LEU A 101 -7.09 14.35 -0.04
N LEU A 102 -8.18 14.43 0.71
CA LEU A 102 -9.14 15.54 0.59
C LEU A 102 -8.51 16.88 0.91
N SER A 103 -7.66 16.95 1.94
CA SER A 103 -6.95 18.19 2.30
C SER A 103 -5.97 18.62 1.21
N SER A 104 -5.24 17.67 0.63
CA SER A 104 -4.33 17.93 -0.50
C SER A 104 -5.09 18.42 -1.72
N LEU A 105 -6.19 17.75 -2.07
CA LEU A 105 -7.07 18.09 -3.20
C LEU A 105 -7.69 19.50 -3.06
N GLU A 106 -7.97 19.95 -1.83
CA GLU A 106 -8.45 21.31 -1.54
C GLU A 106 -7.36 22.40 -1.63
N GLY A 107 -6.10 22.02 -1.82
CA GLY A 107 -4.97 22.94 -1.84
C GLY A 107 -4.37 23.25 -0.46
N TYR A 108 -4.80 22.54 0.59
CA TYR A 108 -4.10 22.56 1.88
C TYR A 108 -2.90 21.59 1.84
N ARG A 109 -2.11 21.60 2.91
CA ARG A 109 -1.11 20.53 3.12
C ARG A 109 -1.84 19.19 3.23
N GLY A 110 -1.27 18.13 2.67
CA GLY A 110 -1.76 16.74 2.73
C GLY A 110 -1.67 16.13 4.14
N GLN A 111 -2.35 16.76 5.10
CA GLN A 111 -2.43 16.32 6.48
C GLN A 111 -3.83 15.74 6.75
N PRO A 112 -3.93 14.62 7.46
CA PRO A 112 -5.21 13.98 7.75
C PRO A 112 -6.10 14.88 8.61
N ARG A 113 -7.43 14.70 8.50
CA ARG A 113 -8.46 15.40 9.28
C ARG A 113 -8.95 14.52 10.42
N LEU A 114 -9.44 15.15 11.49
CA LEU A 114 -9.95 14.42 12.65
C LEU A 114 -11.26 13.74 12.25
N LYS A 115 -11.41 12.46 12.58
CA LYS A 115 -12.70 11.76 12.50
C LYS A 115 -13.27 11.69 13.93
N PRO A 116 -14.51 12.15 14.22
CA PRO A 116 -15.48 12.87 13.37
C PRO A 116 -15.19 14.38 13.16
N PRO A 117 -15.84 15.04 12.16
CA PRO A 117 -16.84 14.50 11.23
C PRO A 117 -16.22 13.57 10.16
N PHE A 118 -16.97 12.55 9.75
CA PHE A 118 -16.53 11.63 8.69
C PHE A 118 -16.73 12.27 7.30
N PRO A 119 -15.90 11.92 6.29
CA PRO A 119 -16.01 12.48 4.94
C PRO A 119 -17.38 12.34 4.28
N ALA A 120 -18.11 11.26 4.61
CA ALA A 120 -19.46 11.02 4.12
C ALA A 120 -20.47 12.09 4.59
N VAL A 121 -20.18 12.81 5.66
CA VAL A 121 -20.97 13.95 6.15
C VAL A 121 -20.33 15.26 5.70
N GLU A 122 -19.04 15.42 5.99
CA GLU A 122 -18.28 16.64 5.71
C GLU A 122 -16.88 16.27 5.20
N GLY A 123 -16.72 16.23 3.87
CA GLY A 123 -15.50 15.84 3.19
C GLY A 123 -14.94 16.97 2.33
N LEU A 124 -14.80 16.72 1.03
CA LEU A 124 -14.25 17.68 0.06
C LEU A 124 -15.10 18.95 0.02
N TYR A 125 -14.47 20.11 0.24
CA TYR A 125 -15.12 21.43 0.32
C TYR A 125 -16.29 21.46 1.30
N ALA A 126 -16.14 20.77 2.43
CA ALA A 126 -17.17 20.58 3.45
C ALA A 126 -18.47 19.95 2.92
N CYS A 127 -18.41 19.23 1.80
CA CYS A 127 -19.54 18.52 1.21
C CYS A 127 -19.42 17.00 1.43
N PRO A 128 -20.56 16.27 1.51
CA PRO A 128 -20.58 14.81 1.59
C PRO A 128 -19.72 14.18 0.49
N THR A 129 -18.72 13.41 0.88
CA THR A 129 -17.72 12.85 -0.05
C THR A 129 -17.41 11.41 0.29
N ILE A 130 -17.41 10.57 -0.74
CA ILE A 130 -16.98 9.17 -0.65
C ILE A 130 -15.65 9.05 -1.38
N VAL A 131 -14.69 8.37 -0.74
CA VAL A 131 -13.40 8.04 -1.34
C VAL A 131 -13.33 6.53 -1.55
N ASN A 132 -13.02 6.09 -2.77
CA ASN A 132 -12.81 4.68 -3.10
C ASN A 132 -11.52 4.49 -3.89
N ASN A 133 -10.86 3.35 -3.70
CA ASN A 133 -9.68 2.98 -4.49
C ASN A 133 -10.07 2.61 -5.93
N VAL A 134 -9.12 2.73 -6.86
CA VAL A 134 -9.25 2.36 -8.28
C VAL A 134 -9.82 0.95 -8.45
N GLU A 135 -9.21 -0.06 -7.81
CA GLU A 135 -9.63 -1.46 -7.91
C GLU A 135 -11.07 -1.67 -7.42
N THR A 136 -11.46 -0.99 -6.35
CA THR A 136 -12.84 -1.05 -5.83
C THR A 136 -13.84 -0.54 -6.87
N LEU A 137 -13.56 0.61 -7.49
CA LEU A 137 -14.43 1.21 -8.49
C LEU A 137 -14.51 0.34 -9.76
N MET A 138 -13.42 -0.29 -10.17
CA MET A 138 -13.39 -1.16 -11.35
C MET A 138 -14.16 -2.48 -11.15
N ASN A 139 -14.37 -2.92 -9.92
CA ASN A 139 -15.22 -4.07 -9.64
C ASN A 139 -16.73 -3.76 -9.82
N VAL A 140 -17.14 -2.49 -9.68
CA VAL A 140 -18.56 -2.09 -9.71
C VAL A 140 -19.26 -2.46 -11.02
N PRO A 141 -18.72 -2.15 -12.22
CA PRO A 141 -19.36 -2.52 -13.49
C PRO A 141 -19.57 -4.02 -13.64
N HIS A 142 -18.59 -4.83 -13.22
CA HIS A 142 -18.68 -6.29 -13.28
C HIS A 142 -19.77 -6.83 -12.33
N ILE A 143 -19.83 -6.31 -11.10
CA ILE A 143 -20.85 -6.70 -10.12
C ILE A 143 -22.25 -6.35 -10.63
N LEU A 144 -22.44 -5.16 -11.21
CA LEU A 144 -23.74 -4.75 -11.73
C LEU A 144 -24.15 -5.54 -12.98
N ARG A 145 -23.19 -5.89 -13.84
CA ARG A 145 -23.43 -6.64 -15.08
C ARG A 145 -23.74 -8.11 -14.85
N HIS A 146 -23.08 -8.75 -13.88
CA HIS A 146 -23.19 -10.19 -13.64
C HIS A 146 -23.98 -10.55 -12.38
N GLY A 147 -24.29 -9.57 -11.53
CA GLY A 147 -25.01 -9.72 -10.28
C GLY A 147 -24.11 -10.05 -9.09
N ALA A 148 -24.59 -9.71 -7.89
CA ALA A 148 -23.83 -9.90 -6.65
C ALA A 148 -23.51 -11.39 -6.35
N GLN A 149 -24.39 -12.32 -6.75
CA GLN A 149 -24.15 -13.76 -6.58
C GLN A 149 -22.95 -14.24 -7.39
N TRP A 150 -22.77 -13.72 -8.61
CA TRP A 150 -21.60 -14.02 -9.44
C TRP A 150 -20.31 -13.55 -8.77
N PHE A 151 -20.30 -12.34 -8.19
CA PHE A 151 -19.10 -11.84 -7.49
C PHE A 151 -18.79 -12.67 -6.24
N ARG A 152 -19.83 -13.04 -5.47
CA ARG A 152 -19.71 -13.85 -4.25
C ARG A 152 -19.41 -15.33 -4.48
N GLN A 153 -19.48 -15.82 -5.72
CA GLN A 153 -19.05 -17.19 -6.04
C GLN A 153 -17.52 -17.34 -5.98
N TRP A 154 -16.80 -16.23 -6.08
CA TRP A 154 -15.37 -16.14 -5.91
C TRP A 154 -15.04 -15.72 -4.48
N GLY A 155 -13.83 -16.05 -4.03
CA GLY A 155 -13.37 -15.65 -2.71
C GLY A 155 -13.88 -16.56 -1.58
N THR A 156 -13.69 -16.12 -0.35
CA THR A 156 -14.27 -16.76 0.83
C THR A 156 -15.65 -16.18 1.14
N GLU A 157 -16.37 -16.78 2.10
CA GLU A 157 -17.69 -16.28 2.53
C GLU A 157 -17.63 -14.83 3.05
N LYS A 158 -16.57 -14.50 3.80
CA LYS A 158 -16.37 -13.19 4.43
C LYS A 158 -15.59 -12.22 3.54
N SER A 159 -14.78 -12.74 2.64
CA SER A 159 -13.99 -11.98 1.66
C SER A 159 -14.36 -12.40 0.23
N PRO A 160 -15.57 -12.05 -0.27
CA PRO A 160 -16.01 -12.42 -1.60
C PRO A 160 -15.28 -11.64 -2.70
N GLY A 161 -15.17 -12.24 -3.88
CA GLY A 161 -14.61 -11.61 -5.07
C GLY A 161 -13.17 -12.00 -5.39
N THR A 162 -12.63 -11.33 -6.39
CA THR A 162 -11.22 -11.38 -6.78
C THR A 162 -10.46 -10.18 -6.23
N LYS A 163 -9.14 -10.31 -6.17
CA LYS A 163 -8.21 -9.26 -5.80
C LYS A 163 -7.01 -9.29 -6.74
N VAL A 164 -6.55 -8.13 -7.15
CA VAL A 164 -5.28 -7.97 -7.86
C VAL A 164 -4.16 -7.87 -6.83
N PHE A 165 -3.25 -8.84 -6.84
CA PHE A 165 -2.05 -8.88 -6.02
C PHE A 165 -0.85 -8.39 -6.81
N SER A 166 -0.09 -7.45 -6.25
CA SER A 166 1.18 -6.97 -6.79
C SER A 166 2.32 -7.75 -6.15
N VAL A 167 2.93 -8.68 -6.87
CA VAL A 167 4.00 -9.54 -6.33
C VAL A 167 5.38 -9.02 -6.73
N SER A 168 6.19 -8.71 -5.72
CA SER A 168 7.56 -8.20 -5.85
C SER A 168 8.56 -9.04 -5.04
N GLY A 169 9.85 -8.81 -5.29
CA GLY A 169 10.95 -9.59 -4.70
C GLY A 169 11.57 -10.61 -5.67
N PRO A 170 12.43 -11.51 -5.18
CA PRO A 170 13.22 -12.44 -5.99
C PRO A 170 12.41 -13.68 -6.44
N VAL A 171 11.21 -13.45 -6.96
CA VAL A 171 10.40 -14.46 -7.68
C VAL A 171 10.74 -14.47 -9.17
N ARG A 172 10.43 -15.58 -9.87
CA ARG A 172 10.75 -15.70 -11.31
C ARG A 172 9.92 -14.76 -12.18
N ARG A 173 8.63 -14.60 -11.87
CA ARG A 173 7.69 -13.73 -12.60
C ARG A 173 7.00 -12.76 -11.62
N PRO A 174 7.68 -11.67 -11.23
CA PRO A 174 7.02 -10.60 -10.47
C PRO A 174 6.03 -9.87 -11.37
N GLY A 175 4.99 -9.28 -10.79
CA GLY A 175 3.94 -8.61 -11.55
C GLY A 175 2.60 -8.63 -10.82
N ASN A 176 1.58 -8.12 -11.50
CA ASN A 176 0.21 -8.15 -10.99
C ASN A 176 -0.48 -9.46 -11.39
N VAL A 177 -1.20 -10.05 -10.45
CA VAL A 177 -1.96 -11.28 -10.65
C VAL A 177 -3.34 -11.10 -10.03
N GLU A 178 -4.40 -11.26 -10.83
CA GLU A 178 -5.77 -11.31 -10.33
C GLU A 178 -6.13 -12.74 -9.96
N VAL A 179 -6.47 -12.98 -8.69
CA VAL A 179 -6.92 -14.29 -8.20
C VAL A 179 -8.12 -14.13 -7.25
N PRO A 180 -8.93 -15.18 -7.05
CA PRO A 180 -9.94 -15.21 -6.00
C PRO A 180 -9.31 -15.01 -4.61
N MET A 181 -9.99 -14.27 -3.74
CA MET A 181 -9.60 -14.15 -2.33
C MET A 181 -9.53 -15.53 -1.66
N GLY A 182 -8.59 -15.71 -0.74
CA GLY A 182 -8.40 -16.96 0.00
C GLY A 182 -7.46 -17.98 -0.67
N LEU A 183 -6.90 -17.67 -1.85
CA LEU A 183 -5.82 -18.46 -2.43
C LEU A 183 -4.63 -18.53 -1.44
N PRO A 184 -4.06 -19.71 -1.12
CA PRO A 184 -2.88 -19.78 -0.27
C PRO A 184 -1.70 -19.01 -0.86
N LEU A 185 -0.94 -18.31 -0.01
CA LEU A 185 0.22 -17.53 -0.44
C LEU A 185 1.27 -18.40 -1.16
N SER A 186 1.49 -19.65 -0.72
CA SER A 186 2.35 -20.63 -1.38
C SER A 186 1.93 -20.88 -2.83
N ARG A 187 0.63 -21.04 -3.07
CA ARG A 187 0.04 -21.25 -4.41
C ARG A 187 0.19 -20.02 -5.30
N LEU A 188 0.00 -18.81 -4.75
CA LEU A 188 0.29 -17.57 -5.47
C LEU A 188 1.73 -17.56 -6.01
N LEU A 189 2.70 -17.86 -5.14
CA LEU A 189 4.12 -17.84 -5.50
C LEU A 189 4.47 -18.93 -6.51
N ASP A 190 4.02 -20.17 -6.29
CA ASP A 190 4.40 -21.32 -7.11
C ASP A 190 3.71 -21.29 -8.49
N GLU A 191 2.38 -21.11 -8.52
CA GLU A 191 1.60 -21.23 -9.76
C GLU A 191 1.68 -19.96 -10.60
N HIS A 192 1.51 -18.80 -9.98
CA HIS A 192 1.38 -17.53 -10.70
C HIS A 192 2.73 -16.84 -10.90
N CYS A 193 3.61 -16.87 -9.90
CA CYS A 193 4.95 -16.26 -10.00
C CYS A 193 6.02 -17.23 -10.50
N GLY A 194 5.71 -18.54 -10.61
CA GLY A 194 6.66 -19.57 -11.07
C GLY A 194 7.74 -19.92 -10.03
N GLY A 195 7.49 -19.65 -8.76
CA GLY A 195 8.40 -19.88 -7.65
C GLY A 195 9.52 -18.84 -7.53
N MET A 196 10.47 -19.14 -6.64
CA MET A 196 11.66 -18.32 -6.41
C MET A 196 12.65 -18.38 -7.58
N ARG A 197 13.42 -17.30 -7.75
CA ARG A 197 14.61 -17.29 -8.63
C ARG A 197 15.59 -18.36 -8.16
N GLU A 198 16.39 -18.88 -9.08
CA GLU A 198 17.37 -19.92 -8.78
C GLU A 198 18.34 -19.47 -7.68
N GLY A 199 18.60 -20.37 -6.71
CA GLY A 199 19.48 -20.10 -5.58
C GLY A 199 18.86 -19.33 -4.40
N PHE A 200 17.60 -18.88 -4.51
CA PHE A 200 16.88 -18.18 -3.45
C PHE A 200 15.79 -19.06 -2.81
N ARG A 201 15.59 -18.91 -1.50
CA ARG A 201 14.48 -19.51 -0.75
C ARG A 201 13.69 -18.41 -0.06
N VAL A 202 12.39 -18.63 0.14
CA VAL A 202 11.57 -17.67 0.89
C VAL A 202 12.00 -17.71 2.36
N LYS A 203 12.33 -16.53 2.92
CA LYS A 203 12.54 -16.34 4.37
C LYS A 203 11.28 -15.76 5.01
N ALA A 204 10.75 -14.70 4.41
CA ALA A 204 9.59 -13.97 4.89
C ALA A 204 8.79 -13.40 3.72
N VAL A 205 7.53 -13.07 3.97
CA VAL A 205 6.67 -12.36 3.03
C VAL A 205 5.90 -11.28 3.77
N ILE A 206 5.83 -10.08 3.20
CA ILE A 206 4.89 -9.04 3.61
C ILE A 206 3.67 -9.18 2.70
N PRO A 207 2.52 -9.71 3.15
CA PRO A 207 1.45 -10.15 2.26
C PRO A 207 0.56 -9.03 1.72
N GLY A 208 0.48 -7.89 2.41
CA GLY A 208 -0.50 -6.86 2.10
C GLY A 208 0.02 -5.56 1.49
N GLY A 209 1.30 -5.25 1.68
CA GLY A 209 1.91 -3.94 1.45
C GLY A 209 2.83 -3.62 2.62
N SER A 210 3.74 -2.66 2.51
CA SER A 210 4.75 -2.43 3.57
C SER A 210 4.18 -2.11 4.96
N SER A 211 2.88 -1.79 5.05
CA SER A 211 2.20 -1.41 6.29
C SER A 211 1.89 -2.57 7.23
N VAL A 212 2.07 -3.82 6.79
CA VAL A 212 1.61 -5.00 7.53
C VAL A 212 2.76 -5.85 8.10
N PRO A 213 2.55 -6.59 9.20
CA PRO A 213 3.51 -7.55 9.73
C PRO A 213 3.95 -8.59 8.69
N LEU A 214 5.24 -8.95 8.69
CA LEU A 214 5.76 -10.02 7.85
C LEU A 214 5.40 -11.40 8.41
N LEU A 215 5.10 -12.32 7.51
CA LEU A 215 4.91 -13.74 7.81
C LEU A 215 6.21 -14.52 7.52
N PRO A 216 6.65 -15.41 8.42
CA PRO A 216 7.76 -16.31 8.14
C PRO A 216 7.38 -17.37 7.10
N ALA A 217 8.38 -17.99 6.46
CA ALA A 217 8.18 -19.03 5.45
C ALA A 217 7.35 -20.24 5.94
N SER A 218 7.29 -20.48 7.26
CA SER A 218 6.44 -21.52 7.86
C SER A 218 4.93 -21.22 7.78
N MET A 219 4.53 -20.01 7.39
CA MET A 219 3.13 -19.56 7.32
C MET A 219 2.66 -19.32 5.88
N LEU A 220 3.37 -19.81 4.86
CA LEU A 220 3.02 -19.60 3.44
C LEU A 220 1.70 -20.25 3.02
N ASP A 221 1.17 -21.21 3.78
CA ASP A 221 -0.15 -21.80 3.48
C ASP A 221 -1.33 -20.95 3.99
N THR A 222 -1.08 -19.76 4.52
CA THR A 222 -2.13 -18.80 4.91
C THR A 222 -2.90 -18.32 3.68
N GLY A 223 -4.23 -18.35 3.75
CA GLY A 223 -5.12 -17.85 2.69
C GLY A 223 -5.03 -16.33 2.53
N LEU A 224 -4.95 -15.86 1.27
CA LEU A 224 -4.93 -14.45 0.90
C LEU A 224 -6.33 -13.84 0.96
N ASP A 225 -6.88 -13.76 2.17
CA ASP A 225 -8.15 -13.13 2.51
C ASP A 225 -8.03 -12.34 3.84
N PHE A 226 -9.02 -11.50 4.16
CA PHE A 226 -8.92 -10.60 5.32
C PHE A 226 -8.90 -11.36 6.64
N GLU A 227 -9.70 -12.41 6.78
CA GLU A 227 -9.85 -13.16 8.02
C GLU A 227 -8.66 -14.08 8.32
N SER A 228 -8.13 -14.78 7.31
CA SER A 228 -6.98 -15.67 7.42
C SER A 228 -5.72 -14.88 7.75
N MET A 229 -5.51 -13.72 7.09
CA MET A 229 -4.37 -12.85 7.36
C MET A 229 -4.43 -12.26 8.77
N ALA A 230 -5.61 -11.78 9.20
CA ALA A 230 -5.81 -11.31 10.56
C ALA A 230 -5.53 -12.41 11.60
N ALA A 231 -5.99 -13.64 11.34
CA ALA A 231 -5.74 -14.79 12.23
C ALA A 231 -4.24 -15.17 12.29
N ALA A 232 -3.49 -14.98 11.20
CA ALA A 232 -2.04 -15.16 11.16
C ALA A 232 -1.26 -14.02 11.86
N GLY A 233 -1.94 -12.97 12.32
CA GLY A 233 -1.32 -11.82 12.98
C GLY A 233 -0.75 -10.79 12.01
N THR A 234 -1.26 -10.73 10.80
CA THR A 234 -0.94 -9.71 9.78
C THR A 234 -2.24 -9.17 9.14
N LEU A 235 -2.14 -8.43 8.05
CA LEU A 235 -3.28 -7.88 7.31
C LEU A 235 -3.04 -8.03 5.80
N LEU A 236 -4.12 -8.03 5.01
CA LEU A 236 -4.03 -8.16 3.55
C LEU A 236 -3.79 -6.81 2.83
N GLY A 237 -3.99 -5.68 3.50
CA GLY A 237 -3.67 -4.34 2.97
C GLY A 237 -4.16 -4.10 1.54
N SER A 238 -3.27 -3.56 0.71
CA SER A 238 -3.49 -3.30 -0.71
C SER A 238 -3.31 -4.54 -1.61
N GLY A 239 -2.80 -5.65 -1.08
CA GLY A 239 -2.37 -6.83 -1.84
C GLY A 239 -0.97 -6.69 -2.44
N GLY A 240 -0.15 -5.76 -1.95
CA GLY A 240 1.26 -5.59 -2.30
C GLY A 240 2.16 -6.64 -1.65
N VAL A 241 2.25 -7.83 -2.25
CA VAL A 241 3.06 -8.94 -1.75
C VAL A 241 4.56 -8.67 -1.99
N ILE A 242 5.34 -8.53 -0.92
CA ILE A 242 6.80 -8.37 -0.98
C ILE A 242 7.45 -9.65 -0.45
N VAL A 243 8.12 -10.39 -1.33
CA VAL A 243 8.85 -11.61 -0.97
C VAL A 243 10.29 -11.27 -0.56
N ILE A 244 10.70 -11.76 0.61
CA ILE A 244 12.05 -11.58 1.16
C ILE A 244 12.75 -12.94 1.17
N ASP A 245 13.93 -13.00 0.56
CA ASP A 245 14.72 -14.22 0.45
C ASP A 245 15.64 -14.50 1.66
N ASP A 246 16.21 -15.70 1.68
CA ASP A 246 17.16 -16.18 2.67
C ASP A 246 18.51 -15.42 2.70
N GLN A 247 18.83 -14.66 1.67
CA GLN A 247 20.03 -13.81 1.57
C GLN A 247 19.75 -12.32 1.84
N THR A 248 18.58 -11.97 2.37
CA THR A 248 18.25 -10.61 2.79
C THR A 248 18.11 -10.56 4.30
N CYS A 249 18.76 -9.59 4.96
CA CYS A 249 18.62 -9.39 6.40
C CYS A 249 17.31 -8.67 6.70
N ILE A 250 16.56 -9.19 7.69
CA ILE A 250 15.28 -8.60 8.10
C ILE A 250 15.49 -7.23 8.74
N VAL A 251 16.57 -7.05 9.52
CA VAL A 251 16.87 -5.75 10.16
C VAL A 251 17.10 -4.66 9.10
N ASP A 252 17.85 -4.97 8.03
CA ASP A 252 18.09 -4.02 6.93
C ASP A 252 16.82 -3.74 6.11
N ALA A 253 16.02 -4.77 5.83
CA ALA A 253 14.74 -4.61 5.14
C ALA A 253 13.79 -3.70 5.94
N LEU A 254 13.67 -3.92 7.25
CA LEU A 254 12.85 -3.07 8.12
C LEU A 254 13.44 -1.68 8.30
N TYR A 255 14.76 -1.52 8.28
CA TYR A 255 15.38 -0.19 8.29
C TYR A 255 14.96 0.61 7.05
N ASN A 256 14.98 -0.01 5.87
CA ASN A 256 14.49 0.62 4.64
C ASN A 256 13.01 1.03 4.76
N ILE A 257 12.14 0.13 5.23
CA ILE A 257 10.71 0.40 5.42
C ILE A 257 10.47 1.51 6.46
N THR A 258 11.20 1.49 7.58
CA THR A 258 11.07 2.50 8.64
C THR A 258 11.48 3.88 8.14
N ARG A 259 12.57 3.97 7.35
CA ARG A 259 12.99 5.22 6.70
C ARG A 259 11.97 5.74 5.69
N PHE A 260 11.27 4.85 4.98
CA PHE A 260 10.15 5.24 4.13
C PHE A 260 9.05 5.91 4.96
N TYR A 261 8.60 5.31 6.06
CA TYR A 261 7.58 5.90 6.92
C TYR A 261 8.02 7.17 7.66
N GLU A 262 9.31 7.27 8.01
CA GLU A 262 9.91 8.51 8.51
C GLU A 262 9.81 9.62 7.48
N HIS A 263 10.23 9.35 6.24
CA HIS A 263 10.20 10.31 5.14
C HIS A 263 8.77 10.76 4.80
N GLU A 264 7.84 9.81 4.77
CA GLU A 264 6.46 10.01 4.33
C GLU A 264 5.51 10.45 5.44
N SER A 265 6.00 10.64 6.67
CA SER A 265 5.21 11.21 7.75
C SER A 265 4.89 12.68 7.48
N CYS A 266 3.62 13.06 7.51
CA CYS A 266 3.22 14.48 7.39
C CYS A 266 3.64 15.35 8.60
N GLY A 267 4.16 14.73 9.67
CA GLY A 267 4.64 15.41 10.86
C GLY A 267 3.56 15.97 11.79
N LYS A 268 2.27 15.68 11.58
CA LYS A 268 1.18 16.28 12.37
C LYS A 268 1.15 15.81 13.82
N CYS A 269 1.23 14.51 14.07
CA CYS A 269 1.13 13.94 15.42
C CYS A 269 2.50 13.56 15.98
N THR A 270 2.77 13.93 17.23
CA THR A 270 4.06 13.67 17.89
C THR A 270 4.43 12.18 17.94
N PRO A 271 3.51 11.24 18.27
CA PRO A 271 3.87 9.82 18.31
C PRO A 271 4.45 9.33 16.99
N CYS A 272 3.80 9.61 15.86
CA CYS A 272 4.32 9.24 14.56
C CYS A 272 5.57 10.06 14.18
N ARG A 273 5.52 11.40 14.26
CA ARG A 273 6.62 12.27 13.79
C ARG A 273 7.95 11.97 14.48
N GLU A 274 7.94 11.92 15.81
CA GLU A 274 9.15 11.68 16.59
C GLU A 274 9.46 10.19 16.69
N GLY A 275 8.42 9.35 16.75
CA GLY A 275 8.58 7.90 16.91
C GLY A 275 9.18 7.22 15.69
N THR A 276 8.77 7.57 14.46
CA THR A 276 9.38 6.99 13.24
C THR A 276 10.83 7.41 13.07
N TYR A 277 11.15 8.68 13.35
CA TYR A 277 12.53 9.17 13.42
C TYR A 277 13.36 8.38 14.43
N TRP A 278 12.83 8.18 15.64
CA TRP A 278 13.55 7.46 16.69
C TRP A 278 13.75 5.97 16.34
N MET A 279 12.75 5.30 15.75
CA MET A 279 12.92 3.93 15.27
C MET A 279 14.02 3.85 14.21
N SER A 280 14.04 4.79 13.26
CA SER A 280 15.05 4.87 12.20
C SER A 280 16.48 4.98 12.75
N GLU A 281 16.70 5.84 13.75
CA GLU A 281 17.99 5.98 14.46
C GLU A 281 18.41 4.69 15.20
N ILE A 282 17.45 3.92 15.71
CA ILE A 282 17.76 2.62 16.33
C ILE A 282 18.16 1.60 15.27
N PHE A 283 17.44 1.53 14.15
CA PHE A 283 17.80 0.65 13.04
C PHE A 283 19.17 1.01 12.44
N GLU A 284 19.47 2.28 12.22
CA GLU A 284 20.79 2.73 11.76
C GLU A 284 21.89 2.30 12.73
N ARG A 285 21.64 2.42 14.03
CA ARG A 285 22.55 1.97 15.07
C ARG A 285 22.78 0.44 15.03
N LEU A 286 21.72 -0.34 14.81
CA LEU A 286 21.83 -1.80 14.65
C LEU A 286 22.63 -2.19 13.40
N GLU A 287 22.37 -1.54 12.26
CA GLU A 287 23.04 -1.81 10.98
C GLU A 287 24.51 -1.36 10.97
N SER A 288 24.83 -0.24 11.64
CA SER A 288 26.20 0.28 11.74
C SER A 288 27.08 -0.47 12.75
N GLY A 289 26.54 -1.47 13.47
CA GLY A 289 27.29 -2.24 14.46
C GLY A 289 27.42 -1.55 15.82
N HIS A 290 26.57 -0.60 16.12
CA HIS A 290 26.53 0.14 17.39
C HIS A 290 25.32 -0.23 18.27
N GLY A 291 24.58 -1.29 17.89
CA GLY A 291 23.39 -1.77 18.59
C GLY A 291 23.62 -2.02 20.08
N ARG A 292 22.60 -1.83 20.91
CA ARG A 292 22.64 -1.99 22.38
C ARG A 292 21.64 -3.07 22.80
N GLU A 293 21.87 -3.73 23.93
CA GLU A 293 20.97 -4.78 24.44
C GLU A 293 19.54 -4.29 24.60
N ARG A 294 19.36 -3.04 25.06
CA ARG A 294 18.04 -2.41 25.22
C ARG A 294 17.35 -2.01 23.92
N ASP A 295 18.03 -2.02 22.77
CA ASP A 295 17.50 -1.42 21.55
C ASP A 295 16.29 -2.18 20.99
N ILE A 296 16.24 -3.51 21.18
CA ILE A 296 15.12 -4.35 20.72
C ILE A 296 13.86 -4.05 21.53
N ASP A 297 13.99 -3.99 22.87
CA ASP A 297 12.87 -3.71 23.75
C ASP A 297 12.41 -2.25 23.60
N LEU A 298 13.35 -1.33 23.35
CA LEU A 298 13.03 0.07 23.05
C LEU A 298 12.28 0.23 21.73
N LEU A 299 12.65 -0.51 20.67
CA LEU A 299 11.90 -0.52 19.41
C LEU A 299 10.45 -0.97 19.62
N ALA A 300 10.24 -2.02 20.42
CA ALA A 300 8.91 -2.50 20.77
C ALA A 300 8.12 -1.45 21.56
N ASP A 301 8.72 -0.85 22.59
CA ASP A 301 8.09 0.19 23.41
C ASP A 301 7.72 1.44 22.58
N ILE A 302 8.60 1.89 21.69
CA ILE A 302 8.29 3.00 20.77
C ILE A 302 7.13 2.62 19.86
N SER A 303 7.17 1.41 19.28
CA SER A 303 6.11 0.93 18.38
C SER A 303 4.75 0.88 19.08
N ASP A 304 4.70 0.38 20.33
CA ASP A 304 3.50 0.35 21.17
C ASP A 304 3.01 1.75 21.58
N ASN A 305 3.90 2.75 21.59
CA ASN A 305 3.55 4.14 21.82
C ASN A 305 3.11 4.90 20.56
N ILE A 306 3.34 4.35 19.37
CA ILE A 306 2.79 4.86 18.11
C ILE A 306 1.44 4.21 17.81
N LEU A 307 1.34 2.89 17.98
CA LEU A 307 0.20 2.07 17.61
C LEU A 307 -1.08 2.50 18.33
N GLY A 308 -2.12 2.83 17.58
CA GLY A 308 -3.42 3.29 18.10
C GLY A 308 -3.39 4.66 18.80
N LYS A 309 -2.24 5.34 18.83
CA LYS A 309 -2.02 6.64 19.47
C LYS A 309 -1.68 7.74 18.46
N SER A 310 -1.55 7.39 17.19
CA SER A 310 -1.32 8.32 16.09
C SER A 310 -2.64 8.85 15.51
N PHE A 311 -2.56 9.98 14.82
CA PHE A 311 -3.74 10.65 14.30
C PHE A 311 -4.39 9.93 13.10
N CYS A 312 -3.58 9.23 12.31
CA CYS A 312 -4.04 8.38 11.20
C CYS A 312 -3.29 7.04 11.21
N ALA A 313 -3.72 6.13 10.34
CA ALA A 313 -3.17 4.77 10.23
C ALA A 313 -1.71 4.70 9.75
N LEU A 314 -1.09 5.81 9.30
CA LEU A 314 0.34 5.81 8.96
C LEU A 314 1.21 5.45 10.17
N GLY A 315 0.82 5.90 11.37
CA GLY A 315 1.55 5.52 12.60
C GLY A 315 1.51 4.01 12.82
N ASP A 316 0.32 3.41 12.68
CA ASP A 316 0.14 1.97 12.80
C ASP A 316 0.93 1.21 11.72
N ALA A 317 0.90 1.71 10.47
CA ALA A 317 1.66 1.16 9.35
C ALA A 317 3.18 1.20 9.57
N ALA A 318 3.69 2.18 10.32
CA ALA A 318 5.11 2.24 10.67
C ALA A 318 5.49 1.30 11.83
N ALA A 319 4.56 1.07 12.77
CA ALA A 319 4.82 0.29 13.99
C ALA A 319 4.59 -1.22 13.80
N MET A 320 3.52 -1.62 13.10
CA MET A 320 3.14 -3.02 12.94
C MET A 320 4.23 -3.90 12.29
N PRO A 321 4.92 -3.48 11.21
CA PRO A 321 5.99 -4.27 10.61
C PRO A 321 7.14 -4.52 11.58
N VAL A 322 7.50 -3.52 12.40
CA VAL A 322 8.57 -3.63 13.41
C VAL A 322 8.20 -4.65 14.49
N LEU A 323 6.98 -4.56 15.04
CA LEU A 323 6.48 -5.51 16.04
C LEU A 323 6.42 -6.94 15.47
N GLY A 324 5.93 -7.09 14.24
CA GLY A 324 5.93 -8.37 13.53
C GLY A 324 7.33 -8.96 13.32
N ALA A 325 8.29 -8.11 12.92
CA ALA A 325 9.68 -8.51 12.74
C ALA A 325 10.32 -8.98 14.04
N ILE A 326 10.13 -8.25 15.13
CA ILE A 326 10.64 -8.64 16.46
C ILE A 326 10.02 -9.95 16.91
N LYS A 327 8.71 -10.17 16.66
CA LYS A 327 8.02 -11.42 17.03
C LYS A 327 8.58 -12.63 16.29
N HIS A 328 8.83 -12.53 14.99
CA HIS A 328 9.18 -13.69 14.15
C HIS A 328 10.68 -13.85 13.90
N PHE A 329 11.46 -12.78 13.99
CA PHE A 329 12.87 -12.74 13.60
C PHE A 329 13.76 -12.09 14.67
N ARG A 330 13.36 -12.16 15.96
CA ARG A 330 14.11 -11.58 17.10
C ARG A 330 15.60 -11.93 17.08
N GLU A 331 15.91 -13.16 16.70
CA GLU A 331 17.27 -13.69 16.62
C GLU A 331 18.17 -12.89 15.67
N GLU A 332 17.63 -12.34 14.57
CA GLU A 332 18.40 -11.46 13.68
C GLU A 332 18.75 -10.14 14.38
N PHE A 333 17.81 -9.54 15.12
CA PHE A 333 18.08 -8.34 15.91
C PHE A 333 19.13 -8.60 17.00
N GLU A 334 19.01 -9.72 17.72
CA GLU A 334 19.98 -10.14 18.74
C GLU A 334 21.36 -10.43 18.14
N TYR A 335 21.42 -10.89 16.89
CA TYR A 335 22.68 -11.05 16.17
C TYR A 335 23.36 -9.70 15.95
N HIS A 336 22.64 -8.68 15.46
CA HIS A 336 23.18 -7.33 15.29
C HIS A 336 23.71 -6.74 16.60
N VAL A 337 22.97 -6.94 17.69
CA VAL A 337 23.37 -6.47 19.02
C VAL A 337 24.62 -7.18 19.54
N ARG A 338 24.72 -8.51 19.42
CA ARG A 338 25.85 -9.29 19.96
C ARG A 338 27.10 -9.21 19.08
N MET A 339 26.91 -9.39 17.77
CA MET A 339 28.01 -9.51 16.81
C MET A 339 28.44 -8.18 16.21
N LYS A 340 27.68 -7.09 16.46
CA LYS A 340 27.98 -5.73 15.97
C LYS A 340 28.17 -5.66 14.44
N ARG A 341 27.43 -6.49 13.72
CA ARG A 341 27.46 -6.57 12.25
C ARG A 341 26.17 -7.20 11.71
N CYS A 342 25.90 -6.95 10.43
CA CYS A 342 24.79 -7.57 9.73
C CYS A 342 24.95 -9.08 9.56
N MET A 343 23.85 -9.82 9.67
CA MET A 343 23.84 -11.27 9.48
C MET A 343 24.11 -11.65 8.02
N VAL A 344 23.65 -10.83 7.08
CA VAL A 344 23.88 -11.01 5.65
C VAL A 344 24.69 -9.81 5.15
N ASN A 345 26.00 -10.00 4.95
CA ASN A 345 26.98 -8.94 4.66
C ASN A 345 26.81 -8.24 3.29
N ARG A 346 25.59 -7.86 2.84
CA ARG A 346 25.41 -7.12 1.59
C ARG A 346 25.87 -5.67 1.71
N ARG A 347 25.34 -4.93 2.69
CA ARG A 347 25.57 -3.48 2.78
C ARG A 347 27.01 -3.10 3.12
N ARG A 348 27.70 -3.90 3.95
CA ARG A 348 29.15 -3.72 4.18
C ARG A 348 29.98 -4.08 2.97
N ALA A 349 29.60 -5.07 2.17
CA ALA A 349 30.26 -5.38 0.92
C ALA A 349 30.08 -4.22 -0.07
N GLU A 350 28.86 -3.72 -0.26
CA GLU A 350 28.57 -2.58 -1.15
C GLU A 350 29.23 -1.27 -0.70
N ILE A 351 29.24 -0.97 0.61
CA ILE A 351 29.94 0.20 1.16
C ILE A 351 31.46 0.03 1.02
N ALA A 352 32.00 -1.17 1.24
CA ALA A 352 33.43 -1.46 1.06
C ALA A 352 33.83 -1.39 -0.42
N GLU A 353 32.97 -1.84 -1.33
CA GLU A 353 33.16 -1.80 -2.79
C GLU A 353 33.12 -0.35 -3.29
N ARG A 354 32.13 0.45 -2.86
CA ARG A 354 32.09 1.90 -3.14
C ARG A 354 33.27 2.66 -2.53
N ALA A 355 33.70 2.31 -1.32
CA ALA A 355 34.89 2.90 -0.71
C ALA A 355 36.17 2.51 -1.47
N ALA A 356 36.27 1.29 -1.99
CA ALA A 356 37.38 0.85 -2.83
C ALA A 356 37.40 1.56 -4.20
N GLU A 357 36.23 1.81 -4.80
CA GLU A 357 36.10 2.61 -6.03
C GLU A 357 36.51 4.08 -5.83
N THR A 358 36.27 4.64 -4.64
CA THR A 358 36.62 6.04 -4.31
C THR A 358 38.11 6.24 -3.99
N VAL A 359 38.83 5.18 -3.60
CA VAL A 359 40.29 5.20 -3.35
C VAL A 359 41.09 4.82 -4.61
N GLY A 360 40.42 4.30 -5.64
CA GLY A 360 41.02 3.91 -6.92
C GLY A 360 40.89 4.92 -8.07
N ALA A 361 40.27 6.08 -7.83
CA ALA A 361 40.18 7.23 -8.73
C ALA A 361 40.94 8.43 -8.14
#